data_AF-A0AA35SXT1-F1
#
_entry.id   AF-A0AA35SXT1-F1
#
_cell.length_a   1.000
_cell.length_b   1.000
_cell.length_c   1.000
_cell.angle_alpha   90.00
_cell.angle_beta   90.00
_cell.angle_gamma   90.00
#
_symmetry.space_group_name_H-M   'P 1'
#
loop_
_entity.id
_entity.type
_entity.pdbx_description
1 polymer ?
#
loop_
_entity_poly.entity_id
_entity_poly.type
_entity_poly.pdbx_seq_one_letter_code
_entity_poly.pdbx_strand_id
1 'polypeptide(L)'
;MLYGHILRSPHPHANIVSIDTSEAEQVPGVLAIITPFDVPRRIVSPIAQDTSILDTRVGFVGDEVAAVAALDDDAAFRALSLIRVEYETLPFYTDADSALAPDAVEIHPGGNLALNPPLSIGRGDVDQGFAEADLVREETYNIACHSATPMEPRAAMASWDGDSVTVWKSTRGVHLDQAALAQALEIPAENVQMIGPFLGGGFGNKDESRLAAIAAVLSRRAGRPVRIEFSREDEFVAGRTRHAGRIHLRVGVRRTARLRPFVCWHVYLKYWSLRGLRAGRGSSGGA
;
A
#
# COMPACT_ATOMS: atom_id res chain seq x y z
N MET A 1 9.10 -10.53 24.77
CA MET A 1 8.86 -9.74 23.56
C MET A 1 10.00 -10.02 22.60
N LEU A 2 9.70 -10.13 21.30
CA LEU A 2 10.64 -10.40 20.21
C LEU A 2 10.70 -9.20 19.26
N TYR A 3 11.81 -9.09 18.55
CA TYR A 3 12.07 -8.08 17.53
C TYR A 3 11.78 -8.71 16.18
N GLY A 4 10.82 -8.14 15.47
CA GLY A 4 10.44 -8.59 14.15
C GLY A 4 11.00 -7.68 13.06
N HIS A 5 11.53 -8.28 12.01
CA HIS A 5 12.08 -7.57 10.84
C HIS A 5 11.62 -8.24 9.54
N ILE A 6 11.60 -7.48 8.46
CA ILE A 6 11.05 -7.89 7.17
C ILE A 6 12.15 -7.92 6.12
N LEU A 7 12.25 -9.03 5.39
CA LEU A 7 13.04 -9.11 4.17
C LEU A 7 12.29 -8.38 3.06
N ARG A 8 12.96 -7.43 2.42
CA ARG A 8 12.40 -6.55 1.40
C ARG A 8 12.82 -6.98 0.00
N SER A 9 11.91 -6.89 -0.96
CA SER A 9 12.22 -7.14 -2.37
C SER A 9 13.25 -6.14 -2.90
N PRO A 10 14.34 -6.58 -3.54
CA PRO A 10 15.24 -5.71 -4.27
C PRO A 10 14.72 -5.39 -5.70
N HIS A 11 13.64 -6.05 -6.14
CA HIS A 11 13.14 -5.96 -7.50
C HIS A 11 11.85 -5.13 -7.59
N PRO A 12 11.69 -4.30 -8.64
CA PRO A 12 10.49 -3.51 -8.87
C PRO A 12 9.30 -4.35 -9.31
N HIS A 13 9.53 -5.52 -9.90
CA HIS A 13 8.49 -6.47 -10.29
C HIS A 13 9.11 -7.86 -10.50
N ALA A 14 8.65 -8.86 -9.75
CA ALA A 14 9.12 -10.23 -9.90
C ALA A 14 8.12 -11.24 -9.33
N ASN A 15 8.17 -12.47 -9.84
CA ASN A 15 7.64 -13.63 -9.14
C ASN A 15 8.74 -14.22 -8.26
N ILE A 16 8.36 -14.66 -7.05
CA ILE A 16 9.21 -15.45 -6.17
C ILE A 16 9.05 -16.91 -6.60
N VAL A 17 10.14 -17.50 -7.09
CA VAL A 17 10.19 -18.89 -7.52
C VAL A 17 10.36 -19.81 -6.30
N SER A 18 11.29 -19.46 -5.41
CA SER A 18 11.59 -20.21 -4.19
C SER A 18 12.15 -19.32 -3.09
N ILE A 19 11.95 -19.74 -1.84
CA ILE A 19 12.55 -19.13 -0.64
C ILE A 19 13.16 -20.25 0.20
N ASP A 20 14.42 -20.12 0.57
CA ASP A 20 15.12 -21.01 1.48
C ASP A 20 15.49 -20.25 2.77
N THR A 21 14.93 -20.71 3.89
CA THR A 21 15.12 -20.16 5.25
C THR A 21 16.03 -21.03 6.11
N SER A 22 16.55 -22.15 5.58
CA SER A 22 17.19 -23.20 6.39
C SER A 22 18.43 -22.73 7.17
N GLU A 23 19.25 -21.84 6.59
CA GLU A 23 20.40 -21.23 7.27
C GLU A 23 19.96 -20.15 8.27
N ALA A 24 18.92 -19.39 7.94
CA ALA A 24 18.38 -18.32 8.77
C ALA A 24 17.74 -18.86 10.05
N GLU A 25 17.04 -20.00 9.98
CA GLU A 25 16.43 -20.68 11.12
C GLU A 25 17.45 -21.19 12.15
N GLN A 26 18.69 -21.41 11.73
CA GLN A 26 19.78 -21.88 12.61
C GLN A 26 20.47 -20.75 13.37
N VAL A 27 20.15 -19.49 13.08
CA VAL A 27 20.75 -18.35 13.77
C VAL A 27 20.31 -18.34 15.24
N PRO A 28 21.24 -18.36 16.21
CA PRO A 28 20.90 -18.29 17.62
C PRO A 28 20.06 -17.05 17.92
N GLY A 29 18.91 -17.26 18.55
CA GLY A 29 17.97 -16.18 18.90
C GLY A 29 16.82 -15.98 17.92
N VAL A 30 16.81 -16.65 16.76
CA VAL A 30 15.62 -16.71 15.88
C VAL A 30 14.59 -17.67 16.45
N LEU A 31 13.33 -17.24 16.51
CA LEU A 31 12.21 -18.04 17.02
C LEU A 31 11.14 -18.34 15.98
N ALA A 32 10.98 -17.48 14.97
CA ALA A 32 10.07 -17.73 13.87
C ALA A 32 10.54 -17.01 12.62
N ILE A 33 10.32 -17.66 11.47
CA ILE A 33 10.38 -17.06 10.15
C ILE A 33 9.05 -17.37 9.46
N ILE A 34 8.52 -16.42 8.70
CA ILE A 34 7.34 -16.60 7.86
C ILE A 34 7.63 -16.17 6.44
N THR A 35 7.05 -16.91 5.50
CA THR A 35 7.11 -16.68 4.06
C THR A 35 5.68 -16.56 3.49
N PRO A 36 5.49 -16.23 2.20
CA PRO A 36 4.17 -16.26 1.55
C PRO A 36 3.50 -17.64 1.57
N PHE A 37 4.23 -18.71 1.91
CA PHE A 37 3.73 -20.07 2.00
C PHE A 37 3.22 -20.43 3.41
N ASP A 38 3.54 -19.61 4.42
CA ASP A 38 3.18 -19.83 5.83
C ASP A 38 1.98 -18.99 6.30
N VAL A 39 1.44 -18.12 5.43
CA VAL A 39 0.40 -17.14 5.79
C VAL A 39 -0.90 -17.35 5.03
N PRO A 40 -2.06 -16.99 5.62
CA PRO A 40 -3.31 -16.93 4.88
C PRO A 40 -3.18 -16.04 3.63
N ARG A 41 -3.66 -16.53 2.50
CA ARG A 41 -3.70 -15.78 1.23
C ARG A 41 -4.95 -14.90 1.16
N ARG A 42 -5.19 -14.13 2.22
CA ARG A 42 -6.34 -13.23 2.35
C ARG A 42 -5.92 -11.77 2.23
N ILE A 43 -6.90 -10.98 1.82
CA ILE A 43 -6.77 -9.54 1.65
C ILE A 43 -6.65 -8.88 3.03
N VAL A 44 -5.68 -7.98 3.16
CA VAL A 44 -5.33 -7.25 4.40
C VAL A 44 -5.78 -5.78 4.33
N SER A 45 -6.52 -5.40 3.29
CA SER A 45 -7.07 -4.05 3.16
C SER A 45 -8.50 -4.09 2.64
N PRO A 46 -9.44 -3.41 3.32
CA PRO A 46 -10.80 -3.28 2.80
C PRO A 46 -10.88 -2.41 1.54
N ILE A 47 -9.82 -1.66 1.23
CA ILE A 47 -9.74 -0.73 0.09
C ILE A 47 -8.88 -1.33 -1.04
N ALA A 48 -7.71 -1.89 -0.70
CA ALA A 48 -6.81 -2.53 -1.66
C ALA A 48 -7.00 -4.05 -1.64
N GLN A 49 -7.93 -4.53 -2.46
CA GLN A 49 -8.37 -5.93 -2.49
C GLN A 49 -7.38 -6.93 -3.12
N ASP A 50 -6.14 -6.51 -3.32
CA ASP A 50 -5.04 -7.28 -3.91
C ASP A 50 -3.84 -7.40 -2.97
N THR A 51 -3.97 -6.89 -1.75
CA THR A 51 -2.88 -6.83 -0.78
C THR A 51 -3.01 -8.00 0.19
N SER A 52 -2.19 -9.03 0.06
CA SER A 52 -2.06 -10.09 1.08
C SER A 52 -1.08 -9.72 2.21
N ILE A 53 -0.93 -10.60 3.21
CA ILE A 53 0.05 -10.44 4.30
C ILE A 53 1.47 -10.50 3.73
N LEU A 54 1.75 -11.58 3.00
CA LEU A 54 2.94 -11.79 2.16
C LEU A 54 2.46 -12.43 0.85
N ASP A 55 3.10 -12.10 -0.26
CA ASP A 55 2.72 -12.62 -1.59
C ASP A 55 3.93 -13.24 -2.29
N THR A 56 3.67 -14.21 -3.17
CA THR A 56 4.63 -14.80 -4.09
C THR A 56 4.95 -13.88 -5.27
N ARG A 57 4.27 -12.74 -5.41
CA ARG A 57 4.59 -11.73 -6.43
C ARG A 57 4.87 -10.39 -5.76
N VAL A 58 6.00 -9.80 -6.11
CA VAL A 58 6.42 -8.49 -5.59
C VAL A 58 6.24 -7.43 -6.65
N GLY A 59 5.68 -6.28 -6.26
CA GLY A 59 5.27 -5.22 -7.19
C GLY A 59 6.08 -3.93 -7.10
N PHE A 60 7.07 -3.85 -6.21
CA PHE A 60 7.97 -2.71 -6.10
C PHE A 60 9.22 -3.06 -5.26
N VAL A 61 10.27 -2.25 -5.40
CA VAL A 61 11.45 -2.32 -4.51
C VAL A 61 11.00 -1.94 -3.10
N GLY A 62 11.12 -2.86 -2.14
CA GLY A 62 10.58 -2.67 -0.79
C GLY A 62 9.38 -3.51 -0.43
N ASP A 63 8.82 -4.29 -1.37
CA ASP A 63 7.69 -5.18 -1.05
C ASP A 63 8.10 -6.24 -0.02
N GLU A 64 7.14 -6.70 0.76
CA GLU A 64 7.38 -7.70 1.82
C GLU A 64 7.59 -9.10 1.23
N VAL A 65 8.75 -9.71 1.50
CA VAL A 65 9.12 -11.04 0.97
C VAL A 65 9.04 -12.12 2.04
N ALA A 66 9.62 -11.87 3.20
CA ALA A 66 9.62 -12.76 4.36
C ALA A 66 9.71 -11.91 5.63
N ALA A 67 9.44 -12.50 6.79
CA ALA A 67 9.65 -11.81 8.06
C ALA A 67 10.21 -12.76 9.12
N VAL A 68 11.04 -12.21 10.01
CA VAL A 68 11.74 -12.94 11.08
C VAL A 68 11.30 -12.35 12.42
N ALA A 69 11.14 -13.20 13.45
CA ALA A 69 11.06 -12.79 14.84
C ALA A 69 12.23 -13.39 15.63
N ALA A 70 13.00 -12.54 16.31
CA ALA A 70 14.18 -12.93 17.08
C ALA A 70 14.24 -12.27 18.47
N LEU A 71 15.18 -12.70 19.30
CA LEU A 71 15.39 -12.17 20.66
C LEU A 71 15.92 -10.73 20.65
N ASP A 72 16.62 -10.33 19.59
CA ASP A 72 17.23 -9.02 19.39
C ASP A 72 17.35 -8.69 17.90
N ASP A 73 17.67 -7.42 17.61
CA ASP A 73 17.81 -6.91 16.24
C ASP A 73 18.98 -7.57 15.49
N ASP A 74 20.09 -7.86 16.17
CA ASP A 74 21.29 -8.46 15.56
C ASP A 74 21.00 -9.86 15.00
N ALA A 75 20.33 -10.70 15.79
CA ALA A 75 19.90 -12.03 15.36
C ALA A 75 18.91 -11.94 14.19
N ALA A 76 17.96 -10.99 14.23
CA ALA A 76 17.00 -10.79 13.15
C ALA A 76 17.69 -10.36 11.84
N PHE A 77 18.58 -9.36 11.88
CA PHE A 77 19.30 -8.89 10.69
C PHE A 77 20.21 -9.96 10.12
N ARG A 78 20.91 -10.72 10.98
CA ARG A 78 21.72 -11.86 10.54
C ARG A 78 20.86 -12.92 9.85
N ALA A 79 19.72 -13.27 10.41
CA ALA A 79 18.80 -14.23 9.81
C ALA A 79 18.30 -13.75 8.45
N LEU A 80 17.86 -12.49 8.34
CA LEU A 80 17.43 -11.90 7.06
C LEU A 80 18.50 -12.01 5.97
N SER A 81 19.78 -11.80 6.32
CA SER A 81 20.89 -11.91 5.36
C SER A 81 21.16 -13.34 4.86
N LEU A 82 20.64 -14.35 5.55
CA LEU A 82 20.80 -15.77 5.22
C LEU A 82 19.57 -16.35 4.50
N ILE A 83 18.47 -15.61 4.40
CA ILE A 83 17.32 -16.03 3.60
C ILE A 83 17.67 -15.89 2.12
N ARG A 84 17.61 -16.99 1.38
CA ARG A 84 17.86 -17.01 -0.06
C ARG A 84 16.55 -17.01 -0.82
N VAL A 85 16.42 -16.10 -1.77
CA VAL A 85 15.21 -15.94 -2.57
C VAL A 85 15.57 -16.00 -4.04
N GLU A 86 14.89 -16.87 -4.77
CA GLU A 86 15.00 -16.96 -6.21
C GLU A 86 13.86 -16.18 -6.85
N TYR A 87 14.21 -15.26 -7.75
CA TYR A 87 13.26 -14.38 -8.44
C TYR A 87 13.26 -14.63 -9.94
N GLU A 88 12.06 -14.62 -10.52
CA GLU A 88 11.84 -14.39 -11.94
C GLU A 88 11.45 -12.92 -12.12
N THR A 89 12.36 -12.09 -12.62
CA THR A 89 12.10 -10.66 -12.82
C THR A 89 11.15 -10.42 -13.97
N LEU A 90 10.22 -9.49 -13.79
CA LEU A 90 9.19 -9.13 -14.76
C LEU A 90 9.35 -7.67 -15.23
N PRO A 91 8.81 -7.30 -16.41
CA PRO A 91 8.77 -5.91 -16.85
C PRO A 91 8.05 -5.02 -15.83
N PHE A 92 8.61 -3.86 -15.52
CA PHE A 92 8.02 -2.89 -14.58
C PHE A 92 7.81 -1.54 -15.26
N TYR A 93 6.94 -0.73 -14.65
CA TYR A 93 6.55 0.58 -15.18
C TYR A 93 6.70 1.64 -14.09
N THR A 94 6.97 2.88 -14.49
CA THR A 94 7.14 4.02 -13.57
C THR A 94 6.11 5.14 -13.79
N ASP A 95 5.29 5.02 -14.84
CA ASP A 95 4.25 5.98 -15.20
C ASP A 95 2.99 5.29 -15.72
N ALA A 96 1.86 6.01 -15.67
CA ALA A 96 0.58 5.48 -16.08
C ALA A 96 0.43 5.26 -17.60
N ASP A 97 1.18 5.96 -18.44
CA ASP A 97 1.04 5.79 -19.90
C ASP A 97 1.71 4.49 -20.33
N SER A 98 2.92 4.19 -19.82
CA SER A 98 3.64 2.95 -20.11
C SER A 98 2.92 1.71 -19.56
N ALA A 99 2.37 1.75 -18.34
CA ALA A 99 1.61 0.62 -17.81
C ALA A 99 0.23 0.41 -18.47
N LEU A 100 -0.29 1.41 -19.18
CA LEU A 100 -1.56 1.30 -19.91
C LEU A 100 -1.34 1.15 -21.42
N ALA A 101 -0.10 0.91 -21.85
CA ALA A 101 0.20 0.61 -23.24
C ALA A 101 -0.45 -0.74 -23.64
N PRO A 102 -0.86 -0.92 -24.91
CA PRO A 102 -1.52 -2.16 -25.35
C PRO A 102 -0.67 -3.43 -25.17
N ASP A 103 0.65 -3.29 -25.16
CA ASP A 103 1.64 -4.36 -24.97
C ASP A 103 2.18 -4.44 -23.53
N ALA A 104 1.61 -3.66 -22.60
CA ALA A 104 2.02 -3.70 -21.21
C ALA A 104 1.64 -5.04 -20.55
N VAL A 105 2.59 -5.63 -19.82
CA VAL A 105 2.34 -6.81 -19.00
C VAL A 105 1.39 -6.45 -17.87
N GLU A 106 0.40 -7.31 -17.63
CA GLU A 106 -0.50 -7.17 -16.49
C GLU A 106 0.27 -7.36 -15.18
N ILE A 107 0.30 -6.30 -14.37
CA ILE A 107 0.86 -6.32 -13.01
C ILE A 107 -0.13 -6.96 -12.05
N HIS A 108 -1.43 -6.69 -12.25
CA HIS A 108 -2.52 -7.27 -11.48
C HIS A 108 -3.46 -8.08 -12.37
N PRO A 109 -4.10 -9.12 -11.82
CA PRO A 109 -5.15 -9.85 -12.54
C PRO A 109 -6.25 -8.89 -13.01
N GLY A 110 -6.57 -8.91 -14.31
CA GLY A 110 -7.60 -8.04 -14.88
C GLY A 110 -7.09 -6.69 -15.41
N GLY A 111 -5.77 -6.50 -15.44
CA GLY A 111 -5.10 -5.37 -16.09
C GLY A 111 -4.60 -4.28 -15.14
N ASN A 112 -3.92 -3.28 -15.73
CA ASN A 112 -3.21 -2.23 -14.99
C ASN A 112 -4.09 -1.03 -14.61
N LEU A 113 -5.39 -1.06 -14.94
CA LEU A 113 -6.35 -0.06 -14.52
C LEU A 113 -6.79 -0.33 -13.07
N ALA A 114 -6.54 0.63 -12.19
CA ALA A 114 -6.92 0.56 -10.78
C ALA A 114 -8.43 0.46 -10.57
N LEU A 115 -9.18 1.15 -11.43
CA LEU A 115 -10.64 1.17 -11.48
C LEU A 115 -11.05 0.92 -12.93
N ASN A 116 -11.83 -0.13 -13.15
CA ASN A 116 -12.34 -0.51 -14.44
C ASN A 116 -13.86 -0.74 -14.35
N PRO A 117 -14.71 0.12 -14.95
CA PRO A 117 -14.35 1.28 -15.78
C PRO A 117 -13.75 2.46 -14.97
N PRO A 118 -13.07 3.40 -15.64
CA PRO A 118 -12.66 4.68 -15.05
C PRO A 118 -13.83 5.45 -14.41
N LEU A 119 -13.53 6.20 -13.35
CA LEU A 119 -14.52 7.02 -12.66
C LEU A 119 -14.93 8.21 -13.55
N SER A 120 -16.20 8.29 -13.95
CA SER A 120 -16.72 9.44 -14.70
C SER A 120 -17.83 10.13 -13.92
N ILE A 121 -17.65 11.41 -13.59
CA ILE A 121 -18.60 12.22 -12.81
C ILE A 121 -18.96 13.47 -13.62
N GLY A 122 -20.20 13.57 -14.09
CA GLY A 122 -20.68 14.73 -14.83
C GLY A 122 -21.75 15.51 -14.07
N ARG A 123 -21.79 16.82 -14.29
CA ARG A 123 -22.92 17.69 -13.91
C ARG A 123 -23.18 18.70 -15.02
N GLY A 124 -24.44 18.82 -15.43
CA GLY A 124 -24.85 19.74 -16.49
C GLY A 124 -24.33 19.34 -17.87
N ASP A 125 -24.34 20.29 -18.81
CA ASP A 125 -23.84 20.12 -20.17
C ASP A 125 -22.51 20.88 -20.34
N VAL A 126 -21.42 20.13 -20.32
CA VAL A 126 -20.06 20.67 -20.40
C VAL A 126 -19.74 21.20 -21.80
N ASP A 127 -20.27 20.55 -22.85
CA ASP A 127 -20.02 20.95 -24.23
C ASP A 127 -20.73 22.27 -24.54
N GLN A 128 -21.99 22.42 -24.11
CA GLN A 128 -22.70 23.69 -24.13
C GLN A 128 -21.94 24.75 -23.31
N GLY A 129 -21.49 24.38 -22.11
CA GLY A 129 -20.74 25.28 -21.24
C GLY A 129 -19.49 25.85 -21.93
N PHE A 130 -18.74 25.03 -22.67
CA PHE A 130 -17.57 25.50 -23.42
C PHE A 130 -17.93 26.31 -24.65
N ALA A 131 -19.04 26.01 -25.33
CA ALA A 131 -19.52 26.79 -26.47
C ALA A 131 -19.94 28.22 -26.06
N GLU A 132 -20.45 28.39 -24.84
CA GLU A 132 -20.90 29.68 -24.29
C GLU A 132 -19.80 30.46 -23.54
N ALA A 133 -18.60 29.90 -23.38
CA ALA A 133 -17.52 30.53 -22.65
C ALA A 133 -16.87 31.68 -23.45
N ASP A 134 -16.62 32.81 -22.80
CA ASP A 134 -15.91 33.93 -23.42
C ASP A 134 -14.39 33.70 -23.47
N LEU A 135 -13.87 32.88 -22.55
CA LEU A 135 -12.47 32.47 -22.48
C LEU A 135 -12.39 31.00 -22.08
N VAL A 136 -11.62 30.23 -22.85
CA VAL A 136 -11.28 28.84 -22.53
C VAL A 136 -9.77 28.74 -22.33
N ARG A 137 -9.35 28.07 -21.25
CA ARG A 137 -7.96 27.72 -20.96
C ARG A 137 -7.85 26.22 -20.76
N GLU A 138 -6.77 25.67 -21.29
CA GLU A 138 -6.46 24.25 -21.20
C GLU A 138 -5.00 24.10 -20.83
N GLU A 139 -4.73 23.31 -19.79
CA GLU A 139 -3.39 23.13 -19.25
C GLU A 139 -3.23 21.71 -18.69
N THR A 140 -2.00 21.20 -18.74
CA THR A 140 -1.64 19.94 -18.10
C THR A 140 -0.78 20.19 -16.87
N TYR A 141 -1.21 19.67 -15.72
CA TYR A 141 -0.50 19.76 -14.45
C TYR A 141 0.04 18.40 -14.03
N ASN A 142 1.26 18.38 -13.49
CA ASN A 142 1.87 17.19 -12.92
C ASN A 142 2.02 17.36 -11.41
N ILE A 143 1.67 16.32 -10.66
CA ILE A 143 1.88 16.23 -9.22
C ILE A 143 2.83 15.07 -8.99
N ALA A 144 3.91 15.33 -8.26
CA ALA A 144 4.91 14.32 -7.94
C ALA A 144 4.37 13.31 -6.91
N CYS A 145 5.07 12.18 -6.81
CA CYS A 145 4.92 11.28 -5.69
C CYS A 145 5.50 11.95 -4.43
N HIS A 146 4.75 11.95 -3.31
CA HIS A 146 5.20 12.54 -2.05
C HIS A 146 5.08 11.54 -0.89
N SER A 147 6.14 11.38 -0.12
CA SER A 147 6.08 10.73 1.20
C SER A 147 5.63 11.75 2.24
N ALA A 148 4.78 11.33 3.18
CA ALA A 148 4.28 12.19 4.24
C ALA A 148 5.28 12.41 5.39
N THR A 149 6.35 11.61 5.44
CA THR A 149 7.47 11.75 6.39
C THR A 149 7.06 12.06 7.84
N PRO A 150 6.17 11.26 8.47
CA PRO A 150 5.86 11.45 9.89
C PRO A 150 7.13 11.28 10.72
N MET A 151 7.28 12.06 11.80
CA MET A 151 8.47 12.00 12.66
C MET A 151 8.65 10.62 13.27
N GLU A 152 7.55 9.98 13.65
CA GLU A 152 7.50 8.58 14.07
C GLU A 152 7.34 7.65 12.83
N PRO A 153 8.27 6.72 12.57
CA PRO A 153 8.07 5.63 11.62
C PRO A 153 6.86 4.74 11.96
N ARG A 154 6.43 3.86 11.05
CA ARG A 154 5.39 2.86 11.39
C ARG A 154 5.90 1.82 12.38
N ALA A 155 5.04 1.44 13.31
CA ALA A 155 5.30 0.40 14.28
C ALA A 155 4.01 -0.37 14.60
N ALA A 156 4.15 -1.68 14.82
CA ALA A 156 3.09 -2.54 15.32
C ALA A 156 3.64 -3.61 16.25
N MET A 157 2.85 -4.01 17.24
CA MET A 157 3.14 -5.14 18.11
C MET A 157 1.90 -6.02 18.23
N ALA A 158 2.09 -7.34 18.27
CA ALA A 158 0.99 -8.27 18.45
C ALA A 158 1.32 -9.32 19.52
N SER A 159 0.30 -9.71 20.29
CA SER A 159 0.39 -10.75 21.32
C SER A 159 -0.86 -11.62 21.26
N TRP A 160 -0.66 -12.93 21.13
CA TRP A 160 -1.75 -13.91 21.22
C TRP A 160 -1.95 -14.41 22.64
N ASP A 161 -3.20 -14.66 22.99
CA ASP A 161 -3.65 -15.40 24.16
C ASP A 161 -4.80 -16.32 23.75
N GLY A 162 -4.58 -17.65 23.79
CA GLY A 162 -5.50 -18.62 23.21
C GLY A 162 -5.76 -18.29 21.74
N ASP A 163 -7.03 -18.09 21.35
CA ASP A 163 -7.45 -17.73 19.99
C ASP A 163 -7.69 -16.23 19.77
N SER A 164 -7.32 -15.41 20.74
CA SER A 164 -7.46 -13.95 20.68
C SER A 164 -6.10 -13.27 20.50
N VAL A 165 -6.07 -12.19 19.72
CA VAL A 165 -4.88 -11.38 19.49
C VAL A 165 -5.11 -9.94 19.93
N THR A 166 -4.18 -9.42 20.74
CA THR A 166 -4.09 -7.98 21.01
C THR A 166 -3.02 -7.36 20.14
N VAL A 167 -3.35 -6.27 19.46
CA VAL A 167 -2.47 -5.57 18.54
C VAL A 167 -2.36 -4.10 18.93
N TRP A 168 -1.13 -3.65 19.18
CA TRP A 168 -0.80 -2.24 19.37
C TRP A 168 -0.26 -1.67 18.09
N LYS A 169 -0.86 -0.58 17.58
CA LYS A 169 -0.46 0.01 16.31
C LYS A 169 -0.59 1.54 16.36
N SER A 170 0.36 2.24 15.78
CA SER A 170 0.23 3.66 15.43
C SER A 170 -0.79 3.80 14.30
N THR A 171 -2.06 4.08 14.65
CA THR A 171 -3.20 4.06 13.71
C THR A 171 -4.14 5.25 13.89
N ARG A 172 -4.90 5.56 12.83
CA ARG A 172 -5.98 6.56 12.82
C ARG A 172 -7.38 5.94 12.91
N GLY A 173 -7.50 4.62 12.85
CA GLY A 173 -8.81 3.95 12.71
C GLY A 173 -8.79 2.50 13.18
N VAL A 174 -8.89 2.30 14.49
CA VAL A 174 -8.80 0.96 15.11
C VAL A 174 -9.87 -0.03 14.63
N HIS A 175 -11.07 0.44 14.26
CA HIS A 175 -12.16 -0.46 13.81
C HIS A 175 -11.92 -0.97 12.39
N LEU A 176 -11.39 -0.13 11.50
CA LEU A 176 -11.03 -0.53 10.14
C LEU A 176 -9.85 -1.50 10.16
N ASP A 177 -8.86 -1.25 11.01
CA ASP A 177 -7.75 -2.18 11.22
C ASP A 177 -8.20 -3.51 11.82
N GLN A 178 -9.12 -3.49 12.79
CA GLN A 178 -9.67 -4.70 13.38
C GLN A 178 -10.35 -5.57 12.33
N ALA A 179 -11.24 -4.99 11.51
CA ALA A 179 -11.93 -5.71 10.44
C ALA A 179 -10.93 -6.27 9.40
N ALA A 180 -9.94 -5.47 9.01
CA ALA A 180 -8.90 -5.88 8.07
C ALA A 180 -8.06 -7.04 8.62
N LEU A 181 -7.68 -7.00 9.90
CA LEU A 181 -6.90 -8.05 10.56
C LEU A 181 -7.70 -9.32 10.79
N ALA A 182 -8.96 -9.21 11.21
CA ALA A 182 -9.85 -10.37 11.35
C ALA A 182 -9.99 -11.12 10.03
N GLN A 183 -10.18 -10.39 8.92
CA GLN A 183 -10.21 -10.95 7.58
C GLN A 183 -8.86 -11.58 7.17
N ALA A 184 -7.76 -10.87 7.40
CA ALA A 184 -6.42 -11.32 7.02
C ALA A 184 -5.99 -12.58 7.76
N LEU A 185 -6.31 -12.68 9.05
CA LEU A 185 -5.93 -13.78 9.93
C LEU A 185 -6.96 -14.93 9.93
N GLU A 186 -8.09 -14.77 9.24
CA GLU A 186 -9.20 -15.72 9.20
C GLU A 186 -9.77 -16.07 10.59
N ILE A 187 -9.93 -15.06 11.45
CA ILE A 187 -10.50 -15.21 12.80
C ILE A 187 -11.71 -14.29 13.01
N PRO A 188 -12.60 -14.61 13.97
CA PRO A 188 -13.70 -13.72 14.34
C PRO A 188 -13.20 -12.35 14.80
N ALA A 189 -13.93 -11.28 14.47
CA ALA A 189 -13.51 -9.91 14.78
C ALA A 189 -13.46 -9.65 16.30
N GLU A 190 -14.30 -10.33 17.08
CA GLU A 190 -14.30 -10.32 18.54
C GLU A 190 -13.00 -10.86 19.15
N ASN A 191 -12.25 -11.68 18.40
CA ASN A 191 -10.94 -12.19 18.81
C ASN A 191 -9.79 -11.25 18.44
N VAL A 192 -10.06 -10.10 17.83
CA VAL A 192 -9.06 -9.08 17.50
C VAL A 192 -9.27 -7.86 18.36
N GLN A 193 -8.34 -7.59 19.28
CA GLN A 193 -8.33 -6.35 20.06
C GLN A 193 -7.30 -5.37 19.49
N MET A 194 -7.78 -4.25 18.95
CA MET A 194 -6.91 -3.16 18.48
C MET A 194 -6.73 -2.08 19.54
N ILE A 195 -5.47 -1.74 19.81
CA ILE A 195 -5.08 -0.65 20.70
C ILE A 195 -4.28 0.38 19.88
N GLY A 196 -4.86 1.56 19.70
CA GLY A 196 -4.19 2.71 19.08
C GLY A 196 -3.87 3.75 20.15
N PRO A 197 -2.65 3.75 20.73
CA PRO A 197 -2.32 4.64 21.83
C PRO A 197 -2.00 6.05 21.30
N PHE A 198 -0.73 6.33 21.04
CA PHE A 198 -0.25 7.61 20.51
C PHE A 198 0.17 7.45 19.05
N LEU A 199 -0.02 8.52 18.27
CA LEU A 199 0.30 8.57 16.85
C LEU A 199 1.23 9.77 16.59
N GLY A 200 2.50 9.50 16.26
CA GLY A 200 3.51 10.53 15.94
C GLY A 200 3.41 11.07 14.51
N GLY A 201 2.18 11.31 14.05
CA GLY A 201 1.86 11.78 12.69
C GLY A 201 1.47 10.64 11.74
N GLY A 202 0.42 10.86 10.97
CA GLY A 202 -0.09 9.88 10.00
C GLY A 202 -0.24 10.46 8.59
N PHE A 203 -0.92 11.61 8.44
CA PHE A 203 -1.14 12.30 7.15
C PHE A 203 -1.68 11.39 6.03
N GLY A 204 -2.47 10.37 6.39
CA GLY A 204 -3.00 9.35 5.47
C GLY A 204 -2.04 8.19 5.17
N ASN A 205 -0.78 8.25 5.61
CA ASN A 205 0.26 7.28 5.27
C ASN A 205 0.25 6.01 6.15
N LYS A 206 -0.33 6.08 7.35
CA LYS A 206 -0.43 4.93 8.28
C LYS A 206 -1.74 4.14 8.17
N ASP A 207 -2.52 4.39 7.11
CA ASP A 207 -3.77 3.68 6.81
C ASP A 207 -3.49 2.35 6.08
N GLU A 208 -2.84 1.42 6.77
CA GLU A 208 -2.54 0.07 6.27
C GLU A 208 -2.46 -0.93 7.42
N SER A 209 -2.84 -2.18 7.22
CA SER A 209 -2.90 -3.18 8.29
C SER A 209 -1.91 -4.35 8.08
N ARG A 210 -1.09 -4.30 7.03
CA ARG A 210 -0.14 -5.36 6.64
C ARG A 210 0.95 -5.53 7.69
N LEU A 211 1.53 -4.44 8.19
CA LEU A 211 2.56 -4.51 9.24
C LEU A 211 2.06 -5.22 10.51
N ALA A 212 0.83 -4.89 10.93
CA ALA A 212 0.18 -5.51 12.08
C ALA A 212 -0.14 -6.98 11.84
N ALA A 213 -0.56 -7.36 10.62
CA ALA A 213 -0.83 -8.74 10.27
C ALA A 213 0.45 -9.59 10.33
N ILE A 214 1.56 -9.09 9.80
CA ILE A 214 2.88 -9.75 9.88
C ILE A 214 3.30 -9.95 11.34
N ALA A 215 3.18 -8.91 12.17
CA ALA A 215 3.48 -9.02 13.61
C ALA A 215 2.59 -10.07 14.29
N ALA A 216 1.29 -10.13 13.94
CA ALA A 216 0.36 -11.12 14.50
C ALA A 216 0.72 -12.55 14.09
N VAL A 217 1.02 -12.81 12.82
CA VAL A 217 1.43 -14.15 12.36
C VAL A 217 2.74 -14.57 13.04
N LEU A 218 3.75 -13.69 13.08
CA LEU A 218 5.01 -13.97 13.77
C LEU A 218 4.78 -14.27 15.25
N SER A 219 3.94 -13.49 15.92
CA SER A 219 3.59 -13.68 17.33
C SER A 219 2.92 -15.03 17.59
N ARG A 220 1.99 -15.44 16.73
CA ARG A 220 1.33 -16.76 16.78
C ARG A 220 2.36 -17.87 16.65
N ARG A 221 3.26 -17.75 15.66
CA ARG A 221 4.23 -18.80 15.33
C ARG A 221 5.34 -18.92 16.37
N ALA A 222 5.79 -17.79 16.93
CA ALA A 222 6.82 -17.76 17.96
C ALA A 222 6.27 -18.02 19.38
N GLY A 223 4.95 -17.98 19.57
CA GLY A 223 4.30 -18.13 20.87
C GLY A 223 4.64 -17.00 21.87
N ARG A 224 5.04 -15.82 21.37
CA ARG A 224 5.51 -14.70 22.18
C ARG A 224 5.12 -13.37 21.53
N PRO A 225 4.94 -12.28 22.28
CA PRO A 225 4.69 -10.96 21.69
C PRO A 225 5.81 -10.55 20.73
N VAL A 226 5.46 -10.07 19.53
CA VAL A 226 6.40 -9.61 18.49
C VAL A 226 6.13 -8.15 18.18
N ARG A 227 7.18 -7.32 18.18
CA ARG A 227 7.16 -5.91 17.79
C ARG A 227 7.94 -5.73 16.50
N ILE A 228 7.36 -5.02 15.53
CA ILE A 228 8.02 -4.61 14.28
C ILE A 228 7.99 -3.08 14.21
N GLU A 229 9.15 -2.49 13.97
CA GLU A 229 9.31 -1.05 13.79
C GLU A 229 10.05 -0.80 12.49
N PHE A 230 9.52 0.09 11.65
CA PHE A 230 10.20 0.50 10.44
C PHE A 230 11.37 1.42 10.78
N SER A 231 12.48 1.24 10.09
CA SER A 231 13.50 2.27 10.00
C SER A 231 12.96 3.48 9.22
N ARG A 232 13.71 4.60 9.22
CA ARG A 232 13.38 5.73 8.33
C ARG A 232 13.46 5.32 6.86
N GLU A 233 14.38 4.43 6.50
CA GLU A 233 14.53 3.92 5.14
C GLU A 233 13.32 3.09 4.73
N ASP A 234 12.88 2.17 5.58
CA ASP A 234 11.63 1.41 5.38
C ASP A 234 10.43 2.34 5.19
N GLU A 235 10.37 3.47 5.90
CA GLU A 235 9.29 4.44 5.74
C GLU A 235 9.25 5.07 4.33
N PHE A 236 10.40 5.25 3.67
CA PHE A 236 10.47 5.77 2.30
C PHE A 236 10.26 4.70 1.24
N VAL A 237 10.81 3.51 1.47
CA VAL A 237 10.82 2.41 0.50
C VAL A 237 9.53 1.56 0.61
N ALA A 238 9.08 1.28 1.83
CA ALA A 238 7.92 0.45 2.16
C ALA A 238 6.72 1.23 2.74
N GLY A 239 6.82 2.54 2.98
CA GLY A 239 5.67 3.38 3.35
C GLY A 239 4.78 3.82 2.18
N ARG A 240 3.47 4.03 2.43
CA ARG A 240 2.57 4.56 1.40
C ARG A 240 2.99 5.98 1.00
N THR A 241 2.57 6.39 -0.17
CA THR A 241 2.87 7.71 -0.71
C THR A 241 1.63 8.32 -1.34
N ARG A 242 1.63 9.64 -1.49
CA ARG A 242 0.67 10.30 -2.38
C ARG A 242 0.95 9.85 -3.80
N HIS A 243 -0.08 9.41 -4.50
CA HIS A 243 -0.01 9.06 -5.91
C HIS A 243 0.52 10.23 -6.74
N ALA A 244 1.40 9.91 -7.68
CA ALA A 244 1.74 10.83 -8.77
C ALA A 244 0.51 10.97 -9.67
N GLY A 245 0.35 12.16 -10.26
CA GLY A 245 -0.80 12.46 -11.09
C GLY A 245 -0.46 13.36 -12.26
N ARG A 246 -1.12 13.13 -13.38
CA ARG A 246 -1.16 14.02 -14.54
C ARG A 246 -2.60 14.44 -14.78
N ILE A 247 -2.86 15.72 -14.64
CA ILE A 247 -4.18 16.33 -14.68
C ILE A 247 -4.27 17.17 -15.95
N HIS A 248 -5.14 16.76 -16.86
CA HIS A 248 -5.53 17.57 -18.01
C HIS A 248 -6.77 18.35 -17.61
N LEU A 249 -6.64 19.67 -17.53
CA LEU A 249 -7.70 20.56 -17.05
C LEU A 249 -8.07 21.54 -18.14
N ARG A 250 -9.34 21.54 -18.53
CA ARG A 250 -9.94 22.54 -19.41
C ARG A 250 -11.01 23.32 -18.65
N VAL A 251 -10.90 24.65 -18.64
CA VAL A 251 -11.81 25.56 -17.93
C VAL A 251 -12.31 26.63 -18.89
N GLY A 252 -13.63 26.81 -18.95
CA GLY A 252 -14.29 27.89 -19.64
C GLY A 252 -14.89 28.86 -18.65
N VAL A 253 -14.68 30.15 -18.88
CA VAL A 253 -15.27 31.22 -18.07
C VAL A 253 -16.06 32.17 -18.97
N ARG A 254 -17.26 32.52 -18.53
CA ARG A 254 -18.09 33.53 -19.16
C ARG A 254 -18.16 34.76 -18.27
N ARG A 255 -17.90 35.92 -18.86
CA ARG A 255 -18.04 37.23 -18.23
C ARG A 255 -19.53 37.48 -18.02
N THR A 256 -19.94 37.61 -16.77
CA THR A 256 -21.31 38.00 -16.41
C THR A 256 -21.30 39.33 -15.68
N ALA A 257 -22.41 40.06 -15.73
CA ALA A 257 -22.60 41.28 -14.93
C ALA A 257 -22.84 40.99 -13.44
N ARG A 258 -22.86 39.71 -13.03
CA ARG A 258 -23.07 39.25 -11.66
C ARG A 258 -21.72 38.95 -11.00
N LEU A 259 -21.65 39.05 -9.68
CA LEU A 259 -20.45 38.76 -8.88
C LEU A 259 -19.91 37.33 -9.02
N ARG A 260 -20.65 36.41 -9.66
CA ARG A 260 -20.22 35.04 -9.91
C ARG A 260 -20.10 34.81 -11.42
N PRO A 261 -18.89 34.62 -11.97
CA PRO A 261 -18.75 34.17 -13.34
C PRO A 261 -19.41 32.79 -13.51
N PHE A 262 -20.00 32.55 -14.68
CA PHE A 262 -20.37 31.18 -15.05
C PHE A 262 -19.09 30.45 -15.45
N VAL A 263 -18.83 29.31 -14.81
CA VAL A 263 -17.60 28.53 -14.98
C VAL A 263 -17.99 27.12 -15.34
N CYS A 264 -17.64 26.70 -16.56
CA CYS A 264 -17.69 25.31 -16.96
C CYS A 264 -16.28 24.72 -16.88
N TRP A 265 -16.18 23.44 -16.55
CA TRP A 265 -14.88 22.80 -16.45
C TRP A 265 -14.96 21.32 -16.80
N HIS A 266 -13.86 20.80 -17.32
CA HIS A 266 -13.62 19.39 -17.57
C HIS A 266 -12.22 19.05 -17.05
N VAL A 267 -12.17 18.13 -16.09
CA VAL A 267 -10.93 17.58 -15.55
C VAL A 267 -10.83 16.14 -16.02
N TYR A 268 -9.72 15.80 -16.66
CA TYR A 268 -9.33 14.43 -16.89
C TYR A 268 -8.05 14.13 -16.09
N LEU A 269 -8.16 13.19 -15.17
CA LEU A 269 -7.10 12.81 -14.24
C LEU A 269 -6.58 11.41 -14.59
N LYS A 270 -5.27 11.32 -14.81
CA LYS A 270 -4.51 10.07 -14.69
C LYS A 270 -3.72 10.10 -13.39
N TYR A 271 -3.81 9.07 -12.58
CA TYR A 271 -2.98 8.92 -11.39
C TYR A 271 -2.41 7.52 -11.31
N TRP A 272 -1.29 7.34 -10.63
CA TRP A 272 -0.72 6.01 -10.43
C TRP A 272 -0.01 5.84 -9.10
N SER A 273 0.04 4.60 -8.65
CA SER A 273 0.89 4.15 -7.55
C SER A 273 2.27 3.77 -8.10
N LEU A 274 3.36 4.05 -7.39
CA LEU A 274 4.66 3.44 -7.71
C LEU A 274 4.83 2.05 -7.06
N ARG A 275 3.89 1.64 -6.20
CA ARG A 275 3.77 0.30 -5.65
C ARG A 275 2.86 -0.54 -6.53
N GLY A 276 3.38 -1.58 -7.19
CA GLY A 276 2.60 -2.50 -8.03
C GLY A 276 1.89 -1.83 -9.20
N LEU A 277 2.42 -0.70 -9.69
CA LEU A 277 1.74 0.29 -10.55
C LEU A 277 0.27 0.03 -10.94
N ARG A 278 -0.65 0.53 -10.12
CA ARG A 278 -2.06 0.71 -10.51
C ARG A 278 -2.28 2.09 -11.08
N ALA A 279 -2.73 2.19 -12.33
CA ALA A 279 -3.08 3.45 -12.95
C ALA A 279 -4.60 3.68 -12.88
N GLY A 280 -5.03 4.76 -12.25
CA GLY A 280 -6.42 5.20 -12.29
C GLY A 280 -6.64 6.22 -13.39
N ARG A 281 -7.82 6.15 -14.02
CA ARG A 281 -8.35 7.20 -14.88
C ARG A 281 -9.65 7.70 -14.26
N GLY A 282 -9.85 9.01 -14.27
CA GLY A 282 -11.13 9.58 -13.93
C GLY A 282 -11.38 10.88 -14.68
N SER A 283 -12.62 11.13 -15.05
CA SER A 283 -13.06 12.41 -15.60
C SER A 283 -14.11 13.01 -14.70
N SER A 284 -14.01 14.31 -14.43
CA SER A 284 -15.11 15.06 -13.83
C SER A 284 -15.42 16.32 -14.62
N GLY A 285 -16.69 16.67 -14.71
CA GLY A 285 -17.13 17.86 -15.43
C GLY A 285 -18.33 18.50 -14.77
N GLY A 286 -18.40 19.82 -14.83
CA GLY A 286 -19.47 20.61 -14.23
C GLY A 286 -19.76 21.87 -15.03
N ALA A 287 -21.04 22.16 -15.23
CA ALA A 287 -21.59 23.43 -15.68
C ALA A 287 -22.44 24.10 -14.58
#